data_AF-A0A828T253-F1
#
_entry.id   AF-A0A828T253-F1
#
_cell.length_a   1.000
_cell.length_b   1.000
_cell.length_c   1.000
_cell.angle_alpha   90.00
_cell.angle_beta   90.00
_cell.angle_gamma   90.00
#
_symmetry.space_group_name_H-M   'P 1'
#
loop_
_entity.id
_entity.type
_entity.pdbx_description
1 polymer ?
#
loop_
_entity_poly.entity_id
_entity_poly.type
_entity_poly.pdbx_seq_one_letter_code
_entity_poly.pdbx_strand_id
1 'polypeptide(L)'
;MFKNPRIFARVELLVYLLILIAPVGMYITTARKENWVKKADVSAKETYTKLAEIPMDPLYHFDNLTEPLANGNRAPEAKITRSSMYSSVTNSAYSDLYYDVLNTPIRINNRIALLTSDNPFMLHLLGVRYIETEKDHIPAGYTPLYSSAKDTVVAENKNVLPNVYFTSDTISEKEFDRFNQIEQLEAISRKTIIENTSTDTDSDVYLPGKFITPFAPKLSADGKLPDSLTIKKTADKYDIISKCQQSLTFYVENTGFGNILLLSFQVDNKTIDPVVIDINNIRNKLSGLFAPYPNGNNMFHYQFSADSDSGMTKLKVTFPKGHFTVSNVQWHLCNKHIFDDKNTITKAVCDSRTERSAFLSGTTVFSGSIHAESNGVLASAIPRQNGLELYIDGRRTDIIRVNKAFAGAHIEKGTHKIEFRFSPPGKQIGCIISLISLLCYLSYLIFTFGVFTSRKTQNITTAHHKNAL
;
A
#
# COMPACT_ATOMS: atom_id res chain seq x y z
N MET A 1 18.70 19.18 56.86
CA MET A 1 17.50 18.49 57.40
C MET A 1 16.45 19.55 57.71
N PHE A 2 15.54 19.84 56.77
CA PHE A 2 14.60 20.97 56.88
C PHE A 2 13.55 20.70 57.98
N LYS A 3 13.69 21.35 59.14
CA LYS A 3 12.83 21.17 60.34
C LYS A 3 11.50 21.93 60.30
N ASN A 4 11.06 22.45 59.14
CA ASN A 4 9.83 23.23 59.05
C ASN A 4 8.79 22.54 58.14
N PRO A 5 7.73 21.92 58.69
CA PRO A 5 6.73 21.17 57.92
C PRO A 5 6.03 22.01 56.85
N ARG A 6 5.93 23.34 57.04
CA ARG A 6 5.36 24.27 56.05
C ARG A 6 6.25 24.45 54.82
N ILE A 7 7.57 24.35 54.96
CA ILE A 7 8.52 24.45 53.84
C ILE A 7 8.45 23.15 53.03
N PHE A 8 8.44 22.00 53.69
CA PHE A 8 8.36 20.69 53.03
C PHE A 8 7.10 20.56 52.17
N ALA A 9 5.93 20.93 52.71
CA ALA A 9 4.66 20.88 51.98
C ALA A 9 4.64 21.83 50.77
N ARG A 10 5.21 23.05 50.90
CA ARG A 10 5.30 24.00 49.79
C ARG A 10 6.23 23.50 48.67
N VAL A 11 7.33 22.83 49.03
CA VAL A 11 8.25 22.20 48.07
C VAL A 11 7.55 21.04 47.36
N GLU A 12 6.77 20.22 48.08
CA GLU A 12 6.01 19.11 47.49
C GLU A 12 4.97 19.59 46.47
N LEU A 13 4.18 20.61 46.81
CA LEU A 13 3.22 21.24 45.88
C LEU A 13 3.92 21.83 44.65
N LEU A 14 5.09 22.46 44.85
CA LEU A 14 5.89 23.00 43.75
C LEU A 14 6.39 21.89 42.82
N VAL A 15 6.83 20.75 43.36
CA VAL A 15 7.25 19.58 42.58
C VAL A 15 6.08 19.03 41.77
N TYR A 16 4.89 18.89 42.34
CA TYR A 16 3.71 18.44 41.59
C TYR A 16 3.29 19.42 40.49
N LEU A 17 3.32 20.73 40.76
CA LEU A 17 3.06 21.77 39.75
C LEU A 17 4.10 21.74 38.62
N LEU A 18 5.38 21.54 38.95
CA LEU A 18 6.44 21.41 37.97
C LEU A 18 6.27 20.15 37.11
N ILE A 19 5.87 19.01 37.69
CA ILE A 19 5.59 17.77 36.93
C ILE A 19 4.41 17.96 35.97
N LEU A 20 3.40 18.78 36.32
CA LEU A 20 2.27 19.09 35.44
C LEU A 20 2.63 20.06 34.32
N ILE A 21 3.41 21.09 34.60
CA ILE A 21 3.71 22.17 33.66
C ILE A 21 4.92 21.84 32.77
N ALA A 22 5.90 21.10 33.29
CA ALA A 22 7.15 20.83 32.57
C ALA A 22 6.93 20.07 31.25
N PRO A 23 6.10 19.02 31.14
CA PRO A 23 5.85 18.35 29.86
C PRO A 23 5.25 19.30 28.82
N VAL A 24 4.30 20.16 29.23
CA VAL A 24 3.69 21.16 28.34
C VAL A 24 4.72 22.22 27.92
N GLY A 25 5.52 22.72 28.86
CA GLY A 25 6.60 23.67 28.57
C GLY A 25 7.69 23.09 27.67
N MET A 26 8.11 21.84 27.91
CA MET A 26 9.06 21.09 27.07
C MET A 26 8.47 20.87 25.67
N TYR A 27 7.20 20.48 25.57
CA TYR A 27 6.52 20.34 24.29
C TYR A 27 6.47 21.67 23.53
N ILE A 28 6.03 22.77 24.16
CA ILE A 28 5.96 24.07 23.49
C ILE A 28 7.35 24.55 23.05
N THR A 29 8.37 24.39 23.89
CA THR A 29 9.74 24.83 23.56
C THR A 29 10.38 23.99 22.46
N THR A 30 10.13 22.69 22.42
CA THR A 30 10.58 21.81 21.32
C THR A 30 9.79 22.07 20.04
N ALA A 31 8.44 22.11 20.12
CA ALA A 31 7.56 22.38 18.98
C ALA A 31 7.81 23.75 18.32
N ARG A 32 8.31 24.76 19.06
CA ARG A 32 8.70 26.06 18.50
C ARG A 32 9.95 26.01 17.62
N LYS A 33 10.79 24.98 17.75
CA LYS A 33 11.98 24.77 16.92
C LYS A 33 11.67 23.97 15.65
N GLU A 34 10.49 23.35 15.60
CA GLU A 34 10.06 22.55 14.46
C GLU A 34 9.55 23.44 13.32
N ASN A 35 9.96 23.11 12.10
CA ASN A 35 9.42 23.69 10.88
C ASN A 35 8.19 22.88 10.45
N TRP A 36 7.05 23.18 11.07
CA TRP A 36 5.80 22.51 10.74
C TRP A 36 5.37 22.80 9.30
N VAL A 37 5.02 21.75 8.57
CA VAL A 37 4.39 21.87 7.26
C VAL A 37 3.03 22.53 7.43
N LYS A 38 2.81 23.70 6.81
CA LYS A 38 1.52 24.40 6.90
C LYS A 38 0.54 23.78 5.92
N LYS A 39 -0.76 23.88 6.23
CA LYS A 39 -1.83 23.46 5.30
C LYS A 39 -1.66 24.08 3.91
N ALA A 40 -1.25 25.36 3.85
CA ALA A 40 -0.96 26.07 2.61
C ALA A 40 0.16 25.40 1.81
N ASP A 41 1.22 24.92 2.45
CA ASP A 41 2.34 24.24 1.77
C ASP A 41 1.92 22.89 1.18
N VAL A 42 0.92 22.24 1.79
CA VAL A 42 0.33 20.99 1.31
C VAL A 42 -0.65 21.22 0.15
N SER A 43 -1.43 22.30 0.20
CA SER A 43 -2.45 22.66 -0.81
C SER A 43 -1.91 23.50 -1.97
N ALA A 44 -0.71 24.07 -1.86
CA ALA A 44 -0.15 25.00 -2.86
C ALA A 44 0.30 24.33 -4.18
N LYS A 45 0.29 23.00 -4.30
CA LYS A 45 0.42 22.38 -5.63
C LYS A 45 -0.94 22.50 -6.33
N GLU A 46 -1.00 23.36 -7.34
CA GLU A 46 -2.12 23.60 -8.26
C GLU A 46 -2.91 22.34 -8.65
N THR A 47 -2.20 21.22 -8.83
CA THR A 47 -2.77 19.92 -9.16
C THR A 47 -3.80 19.43 -8.15
N TYR A 48 -3.68 19.70 -6.84
CA TYR A 48 -4.62 19.18 -5.85
C TYR A 48 -5.98 19.86 -5.84
N THR A 49 -6.01 21.18 -6.07
CA THR A 49 -7.29 21.89 -6.23
C THR A 49 -8.04 21.34 -7.45
N LYS A 50 -7.31 21.03 -8.53
CA LYS A 50 -7.89 20.43 -9.73
C LYS A 50 -8.26 18.96 -9.58
N LEU A 51 -7.49 18.18 -8.83
CA LEU A 51 -7.82 16.78 -8.52
C LEU A 51 -9.19 16.66 -7.84
N ALA A 52 -9.52 17.56 -6.92
CA ALA A 52 -10.82 17.59 -6.24
C ALA A 52 -11.99 18.02 -7.14
N GLU A 53 -11.72 18.59 -8.33
CA GLU A 53 -12.74 18.92 -9.33
C GLU A 53 -13.04 17.72 -10.26
N ILE A 54 -12.17 16.70 -10.30
CA ILE A 54 -12.35 15.52 -11.16
C ILE A 54 -13.35 14.59 -10.48
N PRO A 55 -14.51 14.28 -11.11
CA PRO A 55 -15.50 13.39 -10.53
C PRO A 55 -15.00 11.93 -10.56
N MET A 56 -14.28 11.54 -9.52
CA MET A 56 -13.77 10.18 -9.36
C MET A 56 -14.85 9.27 -8.75
N ASP A 57 -14.96 8.06 -9.30
CA ASP A 57 -15.85 7.01 -8.81
C ASP A 57 -15.25 6.32 -7.56
N PRO A 58 -15.89 6.38 -6.37
CA PRO A 58 -15.38 5.79 -5.12
C PRO A 58 -15.25 4.26 -5.15
N LEU A 59 -15.82 3.60 -6.16
CA LEU A 59 -15.64 2.16 -6.37
C LEU A 59 -14.24 1.80 -6.89
N TYR A 60 -13.41 2.80 -7.23
CA TYR A 60 -12.08 2.59 -7.80
C TYR A 60 -11.01 3.37 -7.02
N HIS A 61 -9.75 3.00 -7.22
CA HIS A 61 -8.61 3.67 -6.62
C HIS A 61 -8.08 4.82 -7.48
N PHE A 62 -7.50 5.81 -6.78
CA PHE A 62 -6.57 6.77 -7.35
C PHE A 62 -5.17 6.50 -6.81
N ASP A 63 -4.19 6.40 -7.70
CA ASP A 63 -2.78 6.27 -7.31
C ASP A 63 -1.92 7.35 -7.97
N ASN A 64 -0.64 7.38 -7.60
CA ASN A 64 0.30 8.38 -8.07
C ASN A 64 1.65 7.69 -8.37
N LEU A 65 2.19 7.96 -9.56
CA LEU A 65 3.51 7.48 -10.02
C LEU A 65 4.64 8.50 -9.78
N THR A 66 4.30 9.76 -9.50
CA THR A 66 5.25 10.84 -9.21
C THR A 66 5.61 10.91 -7.72
N GLU A 67 6.83 10.55 -7.35
CA GLU A 67 7.25 10.42 -5.94
C GLU A 67 6.41 9.41 -5.11
N PRO A 68 6.29 8.12 -5.51
CA PRO A 68 5.35 7.18 -4.88
C PRO A 68 5.53 6.98 -3.38
N LEU A 69 6.76 7.13 -2.87
CA LEU A 69 7.02 7.07 -1.42
C LEU A 69 6.43 8.28 -0.67
N ALA A 70 6.52 9.48 -1.24
CA ALA A 70 5.99 10.70 -0.62
C ALA A 70 4.46 10.74 -0.68
N ASN A 71 3.87 10.15 -1.72
CA ASN A 71 2.43 10.16 -1.96
C ASN A 71 1.70 8.86 -1.57
N GLY A 72 2.41 7.85 -1.04
CA GLY A 72 1.86 6.50 -0.80
C GLY A 72 0.64 6.43 0.11
N ASN A 73 0.44 7.42 1.00
CA ASN A 73 -0.72 7.53 1.90
C ASN A 73 -1.63 8.73 1.59
N ARG A 74 -1.47 9.40 0.44
CA ARG A 74 -2.12 10.68 0.16
C ARG A 74 -3.27 10.52 -0.84
N ALA A 75 -4.52 10.54 -0.39
CA ALA A 75 -5.69 10.54 -1.27
C ALA A 75 -6.09 11.96 -1.73
N PRO A 76 -6.70 12.13 -2.92
CA PRO A 76 -7.20 13.43 -3.38
C PRO A 76 -8.44 13.89 -2.58
N GLU A 77 -9.28 12.95 -2.16
CA GLU A 77 -10.48 13.18 -1.35
C GLU A 77 -10.71 12.03 -0.37
N ALA A 78 -11.47 12.26 0.70
CA ALA A 78 -11.70 11.27 1.76
C ALA A 78 -12.41 9.99 1.29
N LYS A 79 -13.24 10.08 0.24
CA LYS A 79 -13.99 8.95 -0.33
C LYS A 79 -13.21 8.15 -1.36
N ILE A 80 -12.08 8.69 -1.85
CA ILE A 80 -11.26 8.04 -2.88
C ILE A 80 -10.15 7.29 -2.18
N THR A 81 -10.10 5.98 -2.45
CA THR A 81 -9.14 5.06 -1.85
C THR A 81 -7.93 4.88 -2.75
N ARG A 82 -6.87 4.24 -2.22
CA ARG A 82 -5.61 4.00 -2.92
C ARG A 82 -5.26 2.53 -2.87
N SER A 83 -4.50 2.06 -3.86
CA SER A 83 -3.89 0.72 -3.81
C SER A 83 -2.58 0.73 -3.00
N SER A 84 -1.88 1.87 -3.00
CA SER A 84 -0.64 2.08 -2.26
C SER A 84 -0.86 2.34 -0.76
N MET A 85 0.13 1.99 0.07
CA MET A 85 0.15 2.32 1.49
C MET A 85 1.56 2.21 2.06
N TYR A 86 1.95 3.12 2.94
CA TYR A 86 3.05 2.93 3.87
C TYR A 86 2.55 2.88 5.31
N SER A 87 2.60 1.71 5.93
CA SER A 87 2.11 1.49 7.29
C SER A 87 3.05 0.61 8.10
N SER A 88 3.08 0.82 9.42
CA SER A 88 3.75 -0.08 10.36
C SER A 88 2.91 -1.32 10.69
N VAL A 89 1.64 -1.34 10.28
CA VAL A 89 0.70 -2.46 10.45
C VAL A 89 0.26 -3.01 9.09
N THR A 90 1.15 -3.00 8.10
CA THR A 90 0.88 -3.50 6.74
C THR A 90 0.44 -4.97 6.78
N ASN A 91 -0.63 -5.28 6.05
CA ASN A 91 -1.16 -6.63 5.92
C ASN A 91 -0.18 -7.49 5.09
N SER A 92 0.32 -8.59 5.68
CA SER A 92 1.32 -9.45 5.03
C SER A 92 0.77 -10.11 3.76
N ALA A 93 -0.45 -10.64 3.80
CA ALA A 93 -1.07 -11.26 2.63
C ALA A 93 -1.24 -10.26 1.49
N TYR A 94 -1.51 -8.98 1.80
CA TYR A 94 -1.54 -7.95 0.77
C TYR A 94 -0.15 -7.63 0.23
N SER A 95 0.89 -7.58 1.07
CA SER A 95 2.28 -7.45 0.62
C SER A 95 2.72 -8.61 -0.28
N ASP A 96 2.36 -9.84 0.07
CA ASP A 96 2.68 -11.05 -0.70
C ASP A 96 1.95 -11.05 -2.05
N LEU A 97 0.65 -10.72 -2.08
CA LEU A 97 -0.08 -10.50 -3.33
C LEU A 97 0.61 -9.43 -4.19
N TYR A 98 0.98 -8.30 -3.58
CA TYR A 98 1.52 -7.14 -4.29
C TYR A 98 2.89 -7.44 -4.93
N TYR A 99 3.79 -8.08 -4.19
CA TYR A 99 5.17 -8.29 -4.62
C TYR A 99 5.44 -9.65 -5.24
N ASP A 100 4.87 -10.72 -4.71
CA ASP A 100 5.24 -12.08 -5.12
C ASP A 100 4.27 -12.68 -6.15
N VAL A 101 2.99 -12.31 -6.11
CA VAL A 101 1.98 -12.77 -7.08
C VAL A 101 1.86 -11.82 -8.27
N LEU A 102 1.67 -10.52 -8.00
CA LEU A 102 1.58 -9.49 -9.04
C LEU A 102 2.95 -9.09 -9.62
N ASN A 103 4.04 -9.61 -9.03
CA ASN A 103 5.42 -9.34 -9.47
C ASN A 103 5.74 -7.84 -9.54
N THR A 104 5.19 -7.04 -8.62
CA THR A 104 5.43 -5.59 -8.61
C THR A 104 6.87 -5.30 -8.20
N PRO A 105 7.57 -4.36 -8.86
CA PRO A 105 8.94 -4.01 -8.50
C PRO A 105 9.10 -3.55 -7.05
N ILE A 106 10.09 -4.09 -6.33
CA ILE A 106 10.45 -3.61 -4.99
C ILE A 106 11.47 -2.48 -5.13
N ARG A 107 11.04 -1.24 -4.85
CA ARG A 107 11.80 -0.02 -5.17
C ARG A 107 12.66 0.51 -4.01
N ILE A 108 12.38 0.07 -2.79
CA ILE A 108 12.99 0.57 -1.55
C ILE A 108 13.51 -0.58 -0.69
N ASN A 109 14.11 -0.25 0.45
CA ASN A 109 14.75 -1.23 1.33
C ASN A 109 13.77 -2.21 1.98
N ASN A 110 12.48 -1.92 2.07
CA ASN A 110 11.50 -2.77 2.78
C ASN A 110 10.31 -3.16 1.89
N ARG A 111 9.49 -4.08 2.40
CA ARG A 111 8.24 -4.56 1.77
C ARG A 111 6.98 -4.12 2.52
N ILE A 112 7.13 -3.17 3.48
CA ILE A 112 6.00 -2.64 4.28
C ILE A 112 5.38 -1.40 3.65
N ALA A 113 6.08 -0.72 2.74
CA ALA A 113 5.52 0.33 1.92
C ALA A 113 5.15 -0.23 0.55
N LEU A 114 3.85 -0.43 0.31
CA LEU A 114 3.27 -0.77 -0.99
C LEU A 114 3.26 0.49 -1.84
N LEU A 115 4.18 0.57 -2.81
CA LEU A 115 4.40 1.75 -3.63
C LEU A 115 3.93 1.52 -5.06
N THR A 116 3.06 2.40 -5.55
CA THR A 116 2.57 2.38 -6.93
C THR A 116 3.73 2.27 -7.92
N SER A 117 3.57 1.37 -8.88
CA SER A 117 4.46 1.16 -10.01
C SER A 117 3.63 1.03 -11.27
N ASP A 118 4.24 1.32 -12.42
CA ASP A 118 3.65 1.03 -13.72
C ASP A 118 3.67 -0.48 -13.97
N ASN A 119 2.75 -1.19 -13.32
CA ASN A 119 2.54 -2.62 -13.43
C ASN A 119 1.08 -2.84 -13.86
N PRO A 120 0.81 -3.22 -15.12
CA PRO A 120 -0.55 -3.32 -15.65
C PRO A 120 -1.40 -4.36 -14.91
N PHE A 121 -0.79 -5.43 -14.39
CA PHE A 121 -1.50 -6.45 -13.61
C PHE A 121 -1.98 -5.91 -12.26
N MET A 122 -1.11 -5.16 -11.58
CA MET A 122 -1.44 -4.47 -10.32
C MET A 122 -2.50 -3.40 -10.53
N LEU A 123 -2.33 -2.56 -11.56
CA LEU A 123 -3.25 -1.49 -11.89
C LEU A 123 -4.65 -2.02 -12.21
N HIS A 124 -4.73 -3.14 -12.95
CA HIS A 124 -5.97 -3.82 -13.30
C HIS A 124 -6.66 -4.46 -12.08
N LEU A 125 -5.97 -5.35 -11.35
CA LEU A 125 -6.56 -6.13 -10.25
C LEU A 125 -7.01 -5.25 -9.10
N LEU A 126 -6.21 -4.23 -8.76
CA LEU A 126 -6.48 -3.32 -7.65
C LEU A 126 -7.38 -2.15 -8.06
N GLY A 127 -7.95 -2.16 -9.27
CA GLY A 127 -8.92 -1.15 -9.66
C GLY A 127 -8.39 0.27 -9.67
N VAL A 128 -7.13 0.47 -10.04
CA VAL A 128 -6.51 1.80 -10.14
C VAL A 128 -7.04 2.48 -11.39
N ARG A 129 -8.23 3.06 -11.31
CA ARG A 129 -8.87 3.69 -12.48
C ARG A 129 -8.25 5.05 -12.80
N TYR A 130 -7.78 5.77 -11.79
CA TYR A 130 -7.23 7.10 -11.93
C TYR A 130 -5.77 7.12 -11.48
N ILE A 131 -4.89 7.76 -12.26
CA ILE A 131 -3.48 7.85 -11.93
C ILE A 131 -2.90 9.22 -12.24
N GLU A 132 -2.13 9.76 -11.30
CA GLU A 132 -1.31 10.96 -11.50
C GLU A 132 0.11 10.56 -11.91
N THR A 133 0.58 11.06 -13.05
CA THR A 133 1.87 10.71 -13.65
C THR A 133 2.46 11.90 -14.44
N GLU A 134 3.62 11.73 -15.06
CA GLU A 134 4.20 12.67 -16.02
C GLU A 134 3.68 12.39 -17.43
N LYS A 135 3.63 13.42 -18.29
CA LYS A 135 3.04 13.32 -19.64
C LYS A 135 3.66 12.23 -20.52
N ASP A 136 4.93 11.91 -20.33
CA ASP A 136 5.67 10.87 -21.07
C ASP A 136 5.70 9.51 -20.36
N HIS A 137 5.06 9.38 -19.18
CA HIS A 137 4.95 8.12 -18.41
C HIS A 137 3.49 7.76 -18.11
N ILE A 138 2.59 8.03 -19.05
CA ILE A 138 1.21 7.54 -18.94
C ILE A 138 1.24 6.02 -19.13
N PRO A 139 0.72 5.22 -18.17
CA PRO A 139 0.66 3.77 -18.31
C PRO A 139 -0.24 3.34 -19.45
N ALA A 140 0.06 2.18 -20.03
CA ALA A 140 -0.69 1.72 -21.19
C ALA A 140 -2.18 1.52 -20.89
N GLY A 141 -3.02 1.95 -21.84
CA GLY A 141 -4.48 1.89 -21.70
C GLY A 141 -5.09 3.03 -20.87
N TYR A 142 -4.28 3.95 -20.32
CA TYR A 142 -4.79 5.17 -19.67
C TYR A 142 -4.87 6.32 -20.67
N THR A 143 -5.95 7.09 -20.59
CA THR A 143 -6.14 8.30 -21.39
C THR A 143 -6.10 9.54 -20.50
N PRO A 144 -5.40 10.62 -20.89
CA PRO A 144 -5.39 11.87 -20.11
C PRO A 144 -6.80 12.42 -19.85
N LEU A 145 -7.11 12.73 -18.59
CA LEU A 145 -8.28 13.52 -18.18
C LEU A 145 -7.93 14.99 -17.98
N TYR A 146 -6.74 15.26 -17.46
CA TYR A 146 -6.25 16.59 -17.14
C TYR A 146 -4.74 16.66 -17.37
N SER A 147 -4.25 17.81 -17.80
CA SER A 147 -2.82 18.10 -17.91
C SER A 147 -2.56 19.50 -17.34
N SER A 148 -1.63 19.58 -16.40
CA SER A 148 -1.18 20.85 -15.82
C SER A 148 -0.14 21.54 -16.71
N ALA A 149 0.14 22.82 -16.43
CA ALA A 149 1.20 23.57 -17.10
C ALA A 149 2.63 23.07 -16.78
N LYS A 150 2.80 22.18 -15.79
CA LYS A 150 4.09 21.63 -15.34
C LYS A 150 4.24 20.14 -15.70
N ASP A 151 3.64 19.70 -16.80
CA ASP A 151 3.70 18.33 -17.35
C ASP A 151 3.19 17.20 -16.43
N THR A 152 2.56 17.52 -15.29
CA THR A 152 1.78 16.54 -14.52
C THR A 152 0.44 16.27 -15.22
N VAL A 153 0.11 14.98 -15.38
CA VAL A 153 -1.09 14.47 -16.02
C VAL A 153 -1.88 13.61 -15.03
N VAL A 154 -3.21 13.76 -15.04
CA VAL A 154 -4.13 12.79 -14.44
C VAL A 154 -4.76 12.02 -15.58
N ALA A 155 -4.64 10.70 -15.57
CA ALA A 155 -5.15 9.83 -16.61
C ALA A 155 -6.14 8.80 -16.05
N GLU A 156 -7.02 8.29 -16.90
CA GLU A 156 -8.06 7.31 -16.56
C GLU A 156 -7.94 6.06 -17.42
N ASN A 157 -8.08 4.88 -16.80
CA ASN A 157 -8.34 3.63 -17.48
C ASN A 157 -9.62 2.98 -16.93
N LYS A 158 -10.68 2.99 -17.73
CA LYS A 158 -11.97 2.35 -17.38
C LYS A 158 -11.89 0.82 -17.45
N ASN A 159 -10.85 0.27 -18.08
CA ASN A 159 -10.60 -1.15 -18.21
C ASN A 159 -9.85 -1.75 -17.01
N VAL A 160 -10.28 -1.45 -15.79
CA VAL A 160 -9.78 -2.07 -14.54
C VAL A 160 -10.91 -2.74 -13.76
N LEU A 161 -10.60 -3.58 -12.77
CA LEU A 161 -11.61 -4.17 -11.89
C LEU A 161 -12.18 -3.11 -10.92
N PRO A 162 -13.47 -3.16 -10.57
CA PRO A 162 -14.00 -2.40 -9.44
C PRO A 162 -13.49 -2.96 -8.11
N ASN A 163 -13.43 -2.13 -7.07
CA ASN A 163 -12.97 -2.56 -5.74
C ASN A 163 -13.97 -3.48 -5.02
N VAL A 164 -15.22 -3.53 -5.48
CA VAL A 164 -16.26 -4.46 -4.98
C VAL A 164 -17.09 -4.94 -6.17
N TYR A 165 -17.13 -6.25 -6.41
CA TYR A 165 -17.87 -6.88 -7.49
C TYR A 165 -18.38 -8.27 -7.13
N PHE A 166 -19.32 -8.73 -7.94
CA PHE A 166 -19.80 -10.10 -7.97
C PHE A 166 -19.20 -10.82 -9.17
N THR A 167 -18.87 -12.10 -8.98
CA THR A 167 -18.47 -13.01 -10.05
C THR A 167 -18.87 -14.43 -9.71
N SER A 168 -19.20 -15.23 -10.71
CA SER A 168 -19.22 -16.70 -10.62
C SER A 168 -17.96 -17.33 -11.19
N ASP A 169 -17.09 -16.54 -11.83
CA ASP A 169 -15.88 -17.02 -12.47
C ASP A 169 -14.70 -17.05 -11.48
N THR A 170 -14.48 -18.24 -10.90
CA THR A 170 -13.55 -18.44 -9.78
C THR A 170 -12.66 -19.65 -9.99
N ILE A 171 -11.52 -19.68 -9.27
CA ILE A 171 -10.67 -20.86 -9.10
C ILE A 171 -10.30 -21.02 -7.63
N SER A 172 -10.08 -22.26 -7.19
CA SER A 172 -9.65 -22.51 -5.82
C SER A 172 -8.20 -22.07 -5.60
N GLU A 173 -7.88 -21.63 -4.39
CA GLU A 173 -6.51 -21.29 -4.02
C GLU A 173 -5.57 -22.49 -4.09
N LYS A 174 -6.07 -23.70 -3.81
CA LYS A 174 -5.32 -24.95 -3.97
C LYS A 174 -4.89 -25.18 -5.42
N GLU A 175 -5.76 -24.91 -6.38
CA GLU A 175 -5.45 -25.03 -7.80
C GLU A 175 -4.46 -23.93 -8.22
N PHE A 176 -4.73 -22.69 -7.83
CA PHE A 176 -3.86 -21.55 -8.09
C PHE A 176 -2.42 -21.77 -7.60
N ASP A 177 -2.25 -22.32 -6.40
CA ASP A 177 -0.95 -22.55 -5.79
C ASP A 177 -0.13 -23.66 -6.47
N ARG A 178 -0.72 -24.44 -7.38
CA ARG A 178 0.01 -25.44 -8.20
C ARG A 178 0.72 -24.81 -9.40
N PHE A 179 0.31 -23.62 -9.81
CA PHE A 179 0.87 -22.90 -10.95
C PHE A 179 2.25 -22.33 -10.63
N ASN A 180 3.12 -22.25 -11.64
CA ASN A 180 4.36 -21.50 -11.54
C ASN A 180 4.09 -19.98 -11.54
N GLN A 181 5.10 -19.15 -11.23
CA GLN A 181 4.93 -17.71 -11.04
C GLN A 181 4.29 -16.98 -12.24
N ILE A 182 4.61 -17.38 -13.48
CA ILE A 182 4.04 -16.75 -14.68
C ILE A 182 2.60 -17.21 -14.91
N GLU A 183 2.33 -18.49 -14.68
CA GLU A 183 0.99 -19.06 -14.74
C GLU A 183 0.07 -18.45 -13.66
N GLN A 184 0.58 -18.19 -12.46
CA GLN A 184 -0.13 -17.47 -11.41
C GLN A 184 -0.49 -16.03 -11.82
N LEU A 185 0.46 -15.31 -12.42
CA LEU A 185 0.23 -13.95 -12.91
C LEU A 185 -0.87 -13.92 -14.00
N GLU A 186 -0.89 -14.92 -14.88
CA GLU A 186 -1.98 -15.08 -15.85
C GLU A 186 -3.31 -15.40 -15.15
N ALA A 187 -3.34 -16.42 -14.30
CA ALA A 187 -4.55 -16.91 -13.64
C ALA A 187 -5.24 -15.83 -12.79
N ILE A 188 -4.49 -15.06 -11.99
CA ILE A 188 -5.08 -14.00 -11.15
C ILE A 188 -5.64 -12.83 -11.97
N SER A 189 -5.19 -12.66 -13.21
CA SER A 189 -5.73 -11.65 -14.13
C SER A 189 -7.03 -12.08 -14.79
N ARG A 190 -7.33 -13.38 -14.72
CA ARG A 190 -8.41 -14.02 -15.49
C ARG A 190 -9.50 -14.63 -14.62
N LYS A 191 -9.19 -14.99 -13.39
CA LYS A 191 -10.08 -15.68 -12.45
C LYS A 191 -10.00 -15.04 -11.08
N THR A 192 -11.13 -15.04 -10.35
CA THR A 192 -11.12 -14.68 -8.93
C THR A 192 -10.72 -15.88 -8.10
N ILE A 193 -9.64 -15.76 -7.35
CA ILE A 193 -9.13 -16.85 -6.49
C ILE A 193 -9.94 -16.86 -5.20
N ILE A 194 -10.43 -18.01 -4.77
CA ILE A 194 -11.17 -18.17 -3.51
C ILE A 194 -10.47 -19.15 -2.59
N GLU A 195 -10.47 -18.88 -1.29
CA GLU A 195 -9.94 -19.83 -0.31
C GLU A 195 -10.71 -21.16 -0.37
N ASN A 196 -10.00 -22.25 -0.11
CA ASN A 196 -10.59 -23.58 -0.23
C ASN A 196 -11.64 -23.82 0.86
N THR A 197 -12.75 -24.47 0.49
CA THR A 197 -13.73 -24.97 1.44
C THR A 197 -13.59 -26.48 1.63
N SER A 198 -14.06 -27.00 2.76
CA SER A 198 -14.06 -28.44 3.07
C SER A 198 -14.90 -29.30 2.10
N THR A 199 -15.61 -28.67 1.16
CA THR A 199 -16.51 -29.32 0.19
C THR A 199 -16.07 -29.14 -1.26
N ASP A 200 -14.88 -28.59 -1.52
CA ASP A 200 -14.42 -28.33 -2.89
C ASP A 200 -14.23 -29.65 -3.65
N THR A 201 -15.18 -29.96 -4.52
CA THR A 201 -15.03 -30.92 -5.63
C THR A 201 -14.30 -30.23 -6.78
N ASP A 202 -13.40 -30.94 -7.47
CA ASP A 202 -12.65 -30.44 -8.63
C ASP A 202 -13.60 -29.74 -9.62
N SER A 203 -13.62 -28.40 -9.59
CA SER A 203 -14.29 -27.55 -10.58
C SER A 203 -13.49 -27.53 -11.88
N ASP A 204 -14.06 -26.93 -12.94
CA ASP A 204 -13.40 -26.76 -14.24
C ASP A 204 -11.95 -26.28 -14.08
N VAL A 205 -11.01 -27.10 -14.55
CA VAL A 205 -9.57 -26.84 -14.43
C VAL A 205 -9.21 -25.64 -15.31
N TYR A 206 -8.68 -24.58 -14.70
CA TYR A 206 -8.10 -23.47 -15.44
C TYR A 206 -6.74 -23.88 -16.00
N LEU A 207 -6.57 -23.75 -17.30
CA LEU A 207 -5.31 -24.03 -17.99
C LEU A 207 -4.62 -22.71 -18.35
N PRO A 208 -3.56 -22.31 -17.63
CA PRO A 208 -2.77 -21.12 -17.96
C PRO A 208 -1.93 -21.32 -19.22
N GLY A 209 -1.36 -20.23 -19.74
CA GLY A 209 -0.46 -20.21 -20.89
C GLY A 209 -1.13 -19.77 -22.20
N LYS A 210 -2.35 -19.22 -22.12
CA LYS A 210 -3.06 -18.70 -23.29
C LYS A 210 -2.63 -17.27 -23.64
N PHE A 211 -2.30 -16.47 -22.63
CA PHE A 211 -2.02 -15.04 -22.80
C PHE A 211 -0.55 -14.72 -22.64
N ILE A 212 0.18 -15.48 -21.81
CA ILE A 212 1.60 -15.29 -21.55
C ILE A 212 2.40 -16.42 -22.19
N THR A 213 3.30 -16.07 -23.10
CA THR A 213 4.13 -17.03 -23.85
C THR A 213 5.62 -16.74 -23.69
N PRO A 214 6.49 -17.76 -23.62
CA PRO A 214 7.94 -17.56 -23.58
C PRO A 214 8.44 -16.76 -24.79
N PHE A 215 9.40 -15.87 -24.54
CA PHE A 215 10.05 -15.05 -25.55
C PHE A 215 11.56 -15.15 -25.41
N ALA A 216 12.30 -15.00 -26.51
CA ALA A 216 13.76 -15.05 -26.52
C ALA A 216 14.31 -13.88 -27.35
N PRO A 217 14.29 -12.65 -26.82
CA PRO A 217 14.68 -11.48 -27.59
C PRO A 217 16.15 -11.50 -27.96
N LYS A 218 16.47 -11.05 -29.17
CA LYS A 218 17.81 -10.57 -29.49
C LYS A 218 18.03 -9.19 -28.86
N LEU A 219 19.12 -9.06 -28.10
CA LEU A 219 19.52 -7.82 -27.45
C LEU A 219 20.86 -7.35 -28.01
N SER A 220 20.95 -6.07 -28.34
CA SER A 220 22.21 -5.42 -28.72
C SER A 220 22.37 -4.08 -28.00
N ALA A 221 23.57 -3.80 -27.51
CA ALA A 221 23.87 -2.49 -26.94
C ALA A 221 23.92 -1.42 -28.04
N ASP A 222 23.50 -0.21 -27.71
CA ASP A 222 23.68 0.97 -28.56
C ASP A 222 25.15 1.38 -28.54
N GLY A 223 25.94 0.75 -29.43
CA GLY A 223 27.38 0.96 -29.54
C GLY A 223 28.23 0.05 -28.62
N LYS A 224 29.50 0.44 -28.44
CA LYS A 224 30.46 -0.29 -27.60
C LYS A 224 30.17 -0.03 -26.11
N LEU A 225 30.28 -1.07 -25.28
CA LEU A 225 30.20 -0.90 -23.83
C LEU A 225 31.35 0.03 -23.33
N PRO A 226 31.06 0.95 -22.40
CA PRO A 226 32.07 1.84 -21.85
C PRO A 226 33.06 1.08 -20.95
N ASP A 227 34.30 1.55 -20.85
CA ASP A 227 35.36 0.91 -20.03
C ASP A 227 35.06 0.90 -18.51
N SER A 228 34.04 1.66 -18.09
CA SER A 228 33.46 1.68 -16.75
C SER A 228 32.51 0.51 -16.48
N LEU A 229 32.10 -0.25 -17.49
CA LEU A 229 31.17 -1.37 -17.37
C LEU A 229 31.75 -2.64 -17.99
N THR A 230 31.75 -3.72 -17.23
CA THR A 230 32.08 -5.06 -17.70
C THR A 230 30.88 -5.96 -17.53
N ILE A 231 30.45 -6.62 -18.60
CA ILE A 231 29.42 -7.66 -18.60
C ILE A 231 30.05 -8.92 -19.19
N LYS A 232 30.27 -9.94 -18.36
CA LYS A 232 30.84 -11.22 -18.79
C LYS A 232 29.80 -12.32 -18.65
N LYS A 233 29.42 -12.94 -19.76
CA LYS A 233 28.57 -14.14 -19.73
C LYS A 233 29.40 -15.35 -19.30
N THR A 234 28.92 -16.08 -18.30
CA THR A 234 29.48 -17.35 -17.83
C THR A 234 28.34 -18.36 -17.82
N ALA A 235 28.37 -19.42 -18.64
CA ALA A 235 27.31 -20.44 -18.76
C ALA A 235 25.87 -19.85 -18.82
N ASP A 236 25.21 -19.73 -17.67
CA ASP A 236 23.82 -19.32 -17.41
C ASP A 236 23.68 -17.96 -16.69
N LYS A 237 24.79 -17.28 -16.39
CA LYS A 237 24.83 -16.00 -15.65
C LYS A 237 25.65 -14.92 -16.34
N TYR A 238 25.40 -13.69 -15.94
CA TYR A 238 26.14 -12.50 -16.32
C TYR A 238 26.83 -11.94 -15.07
N ASP A 239 28.16 -11.90 -15.08
CA ASP A 239 28.97 -11.21 -14.09
C ASP A 239 29.12 -9.74 -14.49
N ILE A 240 28.61 -8.83 -13.65
CA ILE A 240 28.50 -7.41 -13.97
C ILE A 240 29.29 -6.60 -12.97
N ILE A 241 30.28 -5.86 -13.47
CA ILE A 241 31.10 -4.92 -12.70
C ILE A 241 30.95 -3.53 -13.30
N SER A 242 30.47 -2.59 -12.48
CA SER A 242 30.22 -1.21 -12.88
C SER A 242 30.95 -0.26 -11.92
N LYS A 243 31.86 0.57 -12.46
CA LYS A 243 32.70 1.48 -11.66
C LYS A 243 31.95 2.72 -11.16
N CYS A 244 30.86 3.09 -11.81
CA CYS A 244 30.01 4.23 -11.49
C CYS A 244 28.55 3.94 -11.88
N GLN A 245 27.60 4.72 -11.38
CA GLN A 245 26.23 4.67 -11.91
C GLN A 245 26.22 5.18 -13.34
N GLN A 246 25.62 4.42 -14.27
CA GLN A 246 25.61 4.74 -15.69
C GLN A 246 24.40 4.12 -16.40
N SER A 247 23.87 4.82 -17.41
CA SER A 247 22.74 4.36 -18.22
C SER A 247 23.19 3.96 -19.62
N LEU A 248 22.63 2.87 -20.14
CA LEU A 248 22.87 2.36 -21.48
C LEU A 248 21.54 2.04 -22.15
N THR A 249 21.48 2.24 -23.47
CA THR A 249 20.34 1.82 -24.29
C THR A 249 20.66 0.48 -24.92
N PHE A 250 19.72 -0.45 -24.86
CA PHE A 250 19.75 -1.72 -25.57
C PHE A 250 18.60 -1.75 -26.57
N TYR A 251 18.91 -2.14 -27.81
CA TYR A 251 17.88 -2.50 -28.77
C TYR A 251 17.38 -3.91 -28.45
N VAL A 252 16.06 -4.06 -28.47
CA VAL A 252 15.36 -5.33 -28.32
C VAL A 252 14.61 -5.61 -29.62
N GLU A 253 14.63 -6.86 -30.05
CA GLU A 253 13.77 -7.32 -31.14
C GLU A 253 12.32 -6.90 -30.90
N ASN A 254 11.65 -6.42 -31.95
CA ASN A 254 10.31 -5.87 -31.83
C ASN A 254 9.38 -6.90 -31.19
N THR A 255 8.75 -6.48 -30.09
CA THR A 255 7.87 -7.30 -29.26
C THR A 255 6.48 -7.53 -29.88
N GLY A 256 6.20 -6.90 -31.02
CA GLY A 256 4.91 -6.99 -31.70
C GLY A 256 3.85 -6.08 -31.07
N PHE A 257 2.85 -5.72 -31.88
CA PHE A 257 1.76 -4.87 -31.44
C PHE A 257 0.93 -5.52 -30.32
N GLY A 258 0.58 -4.73 -29.30
CA GLY A 258 -0.36 -5.14 -28.27
C GLY A 258 0.18 -6.14 -27.24
N ASN A 259 1.50 -6.31 -27.16
CA ASN A 259 2.13 -7.16 -26.15
C ASN A 259 2.75 -6.32 -25.03
N ILE A 260 2.65 -6.84 -23.80
CA ILE A 260 3.38 -6.42 -22.62
C ILE A 260 4.62 -7.31 -22.53
N LEU A 261 5.80 -6.71 -22.51
CA LEU A 261 7.07 -7.42 -22.36
C LEU A 261 7.34 -7.67 -20.88
N LEU A 262 7.43 -8.94 -20.49
CA LEU A 262 7.76 -9.35 -19.13
C LEU A 262 9.23 -9.79 -19.07
N LEU A 263 9.96 -9.23 -18.11
CA LEU A 263 11.35 -9.58 -17.82
C LEU A 263 11.47 -9.94 -16.34
N SER A 264 12.07 -11.09 -16.06
CA SER A 264 12.53 -11.42 -14.72
C SER A 264 13.95 -11.98 -14.73
N PHE A 265 14.71 -11.70 -13.68
CA PHE A 265 16.03 -12.30 -13.46
C PHE A 265 16.46 -12.24 -12.00
N GLN A 266 17.24 -13.23 -11.58
CA GLN A 266 17.81 -13.29 -10.25
C GLN A 266 19.02 -12.37 -10.13
N VAL A 267 19.14 -11.69 -9.00
CA VAL A 267 20.26 -10.80 -8.67
C VAL A 267 20.94 -11.31 -7.41
N ASP A 268 22.25 -11.53 -7.52
CA ASP A 268 23.11 -11.86 -6.38
C ASP A 268 24.20 -10.80 -6.21
N ASN A 269 24.23 -10.15 -5.05
CA ASN A 269 25.10 -9.02 -4.77
C ASN A 269 26.46 -9.48 -4.26
N LYS A 270 27.54 -8.98 -4.86
CA LYS A 270 28.93 -9.29 -4.45
C LYS A 270 29.57 -8.16 -3.64
N THR A 271 28.82 -7.11 -3.31
CA THR A 271 29.29 -5.97 -2.50
C THR A 271 28.38 -5.71 -1.29
N ILE A 272 28.76 -4.72 -0.47
CA ILE A 272 27.98 -4.29 0.71
C ILE A 272 26.86 -3.30 0.35
N ASP A 273 27.04 -2.56 -0.74
CA ASP A 273 26.12 -1.53 -1.21
C ASP A 273 24.90 -2.16 -1.90
N PRO A 274 23.72 -1.53 -1.86
CA PRO A 274 22.54 -2.07 -2.53
C PRO A 274 22.72 -2.17 -4.05
N VAL A 275 22.09 -3.17 -4.68
CA VAL A 275 21.97 -3.25 -6.14
C VAL A 275 20.65 -2.60 -6.54
N VAL A 276 20.72 -1.52 -7.32
CA VAL A 276 19.54 -0.82 -7.87
C VAL A 276 19.65 -0.80 -9.38
N ILE A 277 18.71 -1.43 -10.07
CA ILE A 277 18.67 -1.46 -11.53
C ILE A 277 17.36 -0.82 -11.98
N ASP A 278 17.48 0.31 -12.67
CA ASP A 278 16.33 0.97 -13.31
C ASP A 278 16.28 0.54 -14.78
N ILE A 279 15.14 0.05 -15.27
CA ILE A 279 14.92 -0.21 -16.71
C ILE A 279 13.69 0.56 -17.15
N ASN A 280 13.84 1.47 -18.12
CA ASN A 280 12.76 2.38 -18.55
C ASN A 280 12.05 3.06 -17.37
N ASN A 281 12.83 3.59 -16.42
CA ASN A 281 12.35 4.26 -15.20
C ASN A 281 11.63 3.36 -14.18
N ILE A 282 11.47 2.06 -14.46
CA ILE A 282 11.00 1.08 -13.47
C ILE A 282 12.19 0.65 -12.61
N ARG A 283 12.10 0.90 -11.30
CA ARG A 283 13.15 0.60 -10.33
C ARG A 283 12.97 -0.75 -9.68
N ASN A 284 14.00 -1.59 -9.69
CA ASN A 284 14.15 -2.67 -8.72
C ASN A 284 15.37 -2.43 -7.83
N LYS A 285 15.25 -2.85 -6.57
CA LYS A 285 16.29 -2.71 -5.55
C LYS A 285 16.42 -3.99 -4.75
N LEU A 286 17.66 -4.46 -4.58
CA LEU A 286 18.08 -5.40 -3.55
C LEU A 286 18.80 -4.61 -2.45
N SER A 287 18.35 -4.75 -1.20
CA SER A 287 18.96 -4.07 -0.05
C SER A 287 20.45 -4.42 0.12
N GLY A 288 21.23 -3.45 0.58
CA GLY A 288 22.63 -3.66 0.97
C GLY A 288 22.73 -4.47 2.27
N LEU A 289 23.93 -4.98 2.55
CA LEU A 289 24.20 -5.93 3.64
C LEU A 289 23.76 -5.43 5.02
N PHE A 290 23.88 -4.12 5.26
CA PHE A 290 23.57 -3.48 6.55
C PHE A 290 22.27 -2.67 6.55
N ALA A 291 21.33 -2.96 5.64
CA ALA A 291 20.04 -2.28 5.62
C ALA A 291 19.23 -2.60 6.90
N PRO A 292 18.73 -1.60 7.66
CA PRO A 292 17.96 -1.84 8.89
C PRO A 292 16.67 -2.64 8.67
N TYR A 293 16.07 -2.45 7.51
CA TYR A 293 14.92 -3.21 7.02
C TYR A 293 15.34 -3.72 5.65
N PRO A 294 15.86 -4.94 5.50
CA PRO A 294 16.23 -5.50 4.20
C PRO A 294 14.99 -6.05 3.47
N ASN A 295 14.94 -5.93 2.14
CA ASN A 295 13.77 -6.32 1.36
C ASN A 295 13.82 -7.77 0.88
N GLY A 296 14.98 -8.41 0.90
CA GLY A 296 15.16 -9.76 0.37
C GLY A 296 14.88 -9.90 -1.13
N ASN A 297 14.90 -8.79 -1.90
CA ASN A 297 14.52 -8.79 -3.31
C ASN A 297 15.63 -9.36 -4.22
N ASN A 298 15.79 -10.67 -4.22
CA ASN A 298 16.76 -11.38 -5.06
C ASN A 298 16.21 -11.70 -6.48
N MET A 299 14.96 -11.34 -6.76
CA MET A 299 14.25 -11.64 -8.00
C MET A 299 13.67 -10.35 -8.58
N PHE A 300 14.31 -9.79 -9.60
CA PHE A 300 13.84 -8.54 -10.18
C PHE A 300 12.78 -8.83 -11.25
N HIS A 301 11.69 -8.06 -11.21
CA HIS A 301 10.58 -8.16 -12.16
C HIS A 301 10.34 -6.82 -12.85
N TYR A 302 10.12 -6.85 -14.15
CA TYR A 302 9.75 -5.69 -14.94
C TYR A 302 8.62 -6.07 -15.90
N GLN A 303 7.62 -5.20 -15.99
CA GLN A 303 6.52 -5.31 -16.94
C GLN A 303 6.52 -4.03 -17.78
N PHE A 304 6.78 -4.17 -19.08
CA PHE A 304 6.83 -3.02 -19.97
C PHE A 304 5.65 -3.05 -20.93
N SER A 305 4.80 -2.04 -20.82
CA SER A 305 3.66 -1.87 -21.72
C SER A 305 3.97 -0.73 -22.68
N ALA A 306 4.04 -1.01 -23.98
CA ALA A 306 4.11 0.04 -24.98
C ALA A 306 2.70 0.50 -25.35
N ASP A 307 2.47 1.81 -25.32
CA ASP A 307 1.27 2.44 -25.90
C ASP A 307 1.36 2.59 -27.42
N SER A 308 2.53 2.35 -28.01
CA SER A 308 2.72 2.51 -29.46
C SER A 308 2.25 1.27 -30.22
N ASP A 309 1.57 1.52 -31.34
CA ASP A 309 1.15 0.47 -32.29
C ASP A 309 2.33 -0.37 -32.85
N SER A 310 3.55 0.11 -32.64
CA SER A 310 4.80 -0.47 -33.11
C SER A 310 5.50 -1.44 -32.14
N GLY A 311 5.02 -1.60 -30.91
CA GLY A 311 5.69 -2.39 -29.87
C GLY A 311 7.00 -1.77 -29.36
N MET A 312 7.64 -2.42 -28.40
CA MET A 312 8.91 -1.99 -27.84
C MET A 312 10.11 -2.41 -28.67
N THR A 313 11.06 -1.48 -28.85
CA THR A 313 12.33 -1.71 -29.57
C THR A 313 13.58 -1.29 -28.78
N LYS A 314 13.42 -0.62 -27.63
CA LYS A 314 14.53 -0.13 -26.81
C LYS A 314 14.28 -0.30 -25.31
N LEU A 315 15.34 -0.59 -24.58
CA LEU A 315 15.38 -0.63 -23.12
C LEU A 315 16.53 0.26 -22.64
N LYS A 316 16.23 1.30 -21.86
CA LYS A 316 17.22 2.12 -21.18
C LYS A 316 17.48 1.52 -19.79
N VAL A 317 18.65 0.92 -19.61
CA VAL A 317 19.07 0.27 -18.37
C VAL A 317 20.05 1.17 -17.63
N THR A 318 19.78 1.48 -16.37
CA THR A 318 20.70 2.16 -15.47
C THR A 318 21.31 1.16 -14.50
N PHE A 319 22.62 0.97 -14.63
CA PHE A 319 23.41 0.11 -13.74
C PHE A 319 23.88 0.90 -12.51
N PRO A 320 23.86 0.30 -11.31
CA PRO A 320 24.47 0.92 -10.14
C PRO A 320 25.99 0.81 -10.23
N LYS A 321 26.71 1.54 -9.37
CA LYS A 321 28.10 1.19 -9.06
C LYS A 321 28.09 -0.12 -8.24
N GLY A 322 28.95 -1.08 -8.57
CA GLY A 322 29.10 -2.30 -7.78
C GLY A 322 29.52 -3.52 -8.60
N HIS A 323 29.43 -4.68 -7.95
CA HIS A 323 29.68 -5.99 -8.55
C HIS A 323 28.53 -6.92 -8.15
N PHE A 324 27.85 -7.51 -9.13
CA PHE A 324 26.73 -8.41 -8.91
C PHE A 324 26.62 -9.38 -10.08
N THR A 325 25.90 -10.47 -9.86
CA THR A 325 25.58 -11.43 -10.93
C THR A 325 24.09 -11.42 -11.23
N VAL A 326 23.77 -11.49 -12.52
CA VAL A 326 22.40 -11.70 -13.02
C VAL A 326 22.30 -13.12 -13.57
N SER A 327 21.28 -13.88 -13.18
CA SER A 327 21.07 -15.26 -13.65
C SER A 327 19.59 -15.54 -13.86
N ASN A 328 19.24 -16.68 -14.46
CA ASN A 328 17.85 -17.10 -14.70
C ASN A 328 17.02 -16.00 -15.39
N VAL A 329 17.58 -15.42 -16.45
CA VAL A 329 16.90 -14.37 -17.23
C VAL A 329 15.77 -15.01 -18.02
N GLN A 330 14.54 -14.60 -17.73
CA GLN A 330 13.34 -15.08 -18.38
C GLN A 330 12.62 -13.91 -19.05
N TRP A 331 12.16 -14.16 -20.28
CA TRP A 331 11.38 -13.21 -21.06
C TRP A 331 10.07 -13.86 -21.47
N HIS A 332 9.00 -13.09 -21.40
CA HIS A 332 7.70 -13.50 -21.89
C HIS A 332 7.01 -12.34 -22.61
N LEU A 333 6.13 -12.66 -23.55
CA LEU A 333 5.17 -11.72 -24.11
C LEU A 333 3.79 -12.05 -23.54
N CYS A 334 3.15 -11.04 -22.95
CA CYS A 334 1.78 -11.11 -22.49
C CYS A 334 0.89 -10.32 -23.46
N ASN A 335 -0.12 -10.98 -24.03
CA ASN A 335 -1.10 -10.30 -24.87
C ASN A 335 -1.98 -9.36 -24.01
N LYS A 336 -2.09 -8.08 -24.39
CA LYS A 336 -2.88 -7.07 -23.64
C LYS A 336 -4.36 -7.43 -23.47
N HIS A 337 -4.91 -8.27 -24.35
CA HIS A 337 -6.28 -8.77 -24.27
C HIS A 337 -6.51 -9.69 -23.07
N ILE A 338 -5.47 -10.01 -22.28
CA ILE A 338 -5.63 -10.63 -20.96
C ILE A 338 -6.62 -9.87 -20.07
N PHE A 339 -6.77 -8.56 -20.26
CA PHE A 339 -7.66 -7.69 -19.48
C PHE A 339 -9.05 -7.44 -20.10
N ASP A 340 -9.38 -8.06 -21.23
CA ASP A 340 -10.58 -7.67 -22.02
C ASP A 340 -11.89 -8.32 -21.57
N ASP A 341 -11.84 -9.42 -20.81
CA ASP A 341 -13.04 -10.21 -20.53
C ASP A 341 -13.72 -9.79 -19.21
N LYS A 342 -14.66 -8.85 -19.35
CA LYS A 342 -15.49 -8.31 -18.26
C LYS A 342 -16.92 -8.84 -18.21
N ASN A 343 -17.32 -9.72 -19.13
CA ASN A 343 -18.72 -10.11 -19.30
C ASN A 343 -19.28 -10.96 -18.14
N THR A 344 -18.46 -11.33 -17.16
CA THR A 344 -18.86 -12.17 -16.01
C THR A 344 -18.86 -11.42 -14.67
N ILE A 345 -18.43 -10.16 -14.62
CA ILE A 345 -18.39 -9.39 -13.38
C ILE A 345 -19.54 -8.37 -13.30
N THR A 346 -20.21 -8.31 -12.15
CA THR A 346 -21.18 -7.26 -11.84
C THR A 346 -20.58 -6.32 -10.80
N LYS A 347 -20.41 -5.04 -11.13
CA LYS A 347 -19.88 -4.04 -10.19
C LYS A 347 -20.93 -3.63 -9.16
N ALA A 348 -20.49 -3.35 -7.93
CA ALA A 348 -21.40 -2.80 -6.92
C ALA A 348 -21.81 -1.34 -7.25
N VAL A 349 -22.93 -0.91 -6.66
CA VAL A 349 -23.41 0.48 -6.71
C VAL A 349 -23.22 1.10 -5.32
N CYS A 350 -22.34 2.09 -5.21
CA CYS A 350 -22.05 2.76 -3.94
C CYS A 350 -23.25 3.57 -3.44
N ASP A 351 -23.52 3.50 -2.14
CA ASP A 351 -24.48 4.40 -1.50
C ASP A 351 -23.90 5.83 -1.43
N SER A 352 -24.75 6.85 -1.64
CA SER A 352 -24.34 8.26 -1.60
C SER A 352 -24.00 8.77 -0.18
N ARG A 353 -24.16 7.95 0.85
CA ARG A 353 -24.00 8.35 2.26
C ARG A 353 -22.77 7.71 2.89
N THR A 354 -21.70 8.48 3.01
CA THR A 354 -20.70 8.26 4.06
C THR A 354 -21.29 8.72 5.38
N GLU A 355 -22.00 7.85 6.09
CA GLU A 355 -22.39 8.16 7.46
C GLU A 355 -21.15 8.07 8.36
N ARG A 356 -20.83 9.19 9.02
CA ARG A 356 -19.82 9.22 10.07
C ARG A 356 -20.28 8.27 11.18
N SER A 357 -19.58 7.16 11.34
CA SER A 357 -19.79 6.28 12.49
C SER A 357 -19.46 7.06 13.78
N ALA A 358 -20.24 6.84 14.83
CA ALA A 358 -19.93 7.37 16.17
C ALA A 358 -18.49 6.97 16.56
N PHE A 359 -17.81 7.78 17.38
CA PHE A 359 -16.39 7.60 17.72
C PHE A 359 -16.01 6.17 18.19
N LEU A 360 -16.96 5.46 18.81
CA LEU A 360 -16.83 4.10 19.32
C LEU A 360 -17.30 3.00 18.35
N SER A 361 -18.04 3.32 17.28
CA SER A 361 -18.43 2.36 16.26
C SER A 361 -17.39 2.28 15.14
N GLY A 362 -17.29 1.10 14.52
CA GLY A 362 -16.40 0.85 13.39
C GLY A 362 -16.67 1.83 12.24
N THR A 363 -15.62 2.18 11.50
CA THR A 363 -15.70 3.06 10.34
C THR A 363 -16.22 2.27 9.14
N THR A 364 -17.26 2.77 8.47
CA THR A 364 -17.71 2.20 7.20
C THR A 364 -16.63 2.35 6.14
N VAL A 365 -16.13 1.23 5.65
CA VAL A 365 -15.12 1.15 4.58
C VAL A 365 -15.81 1.18 3.21
N PHE A 366 -16.96 0.51 3.10
CA PHE A 366 -17.79 0.47 1.90
C PHE A 366 -19.25 0.23 2.28
N SER A 367 -20.18 0.89 1.59
CA SER A 367 -21.62 0.62 1.64
C SER A 367 -22.21 0.74 0.24
N GLY A 368 -23.01 -0.22 -0.16
CA GLY A 368 -23.65 -0.22 -1.45
C GLY A 368 -24.57 -1.41 -1.67
N SER A 369 -25.04 -1.56 -2.90
CA SER A 369 -25.85 -2.70 -3.32
C SER A 369 -25.20 -3.41 -4.49
N ILE A 370 -25.44 -4.71 -4.61
CA ILE A 370 -24.95 -5.53 -5.72
C ILE A 370 -26.03 -6.48 -6.20
N HIS A 371 -26.12 -6.68 -7.50
CA HIS A 371 -27.01 -7.67 -8.11
C HIS A 371 -26.19 -8.88 -8.57
N ALA A 372 -26.51 -10.04 -8.01
CA ALA A 372 -25.92 -11.32 -8.35
C ALA A 372 -26.85 -12.07 -9.32
N GLU A 373 -26.37 -12.28 -10.55
CA GLU A 373 -27.12 -12.96 -11.61
C GLU A 373 -27.28 -14.47 -11.35
N SER A 374 -26.40 -15.02 -10.51
CA SER A 374 -26.35 -16.43 -10.08
C SER A 374 -25.75 -16.54 -8.68
N ASN A 375 -25.72 -17.74 -8.11
CA ASN A 375 -24.93 -17.98 -6.91
C ASN A 375 -23.44 -17.83 -7.26
N GLY A 376 -22.68 -17.17 -6.40
CA GLY A 376 -21.28 -16.91 -6.66
C GLY A 376 -20.59 -16.19 -5.51
N VAL A 377 -19.69 -15.29 -5.85
CA VAL A 377 -18.78 -14.66 -4.89
C VAL A 377 -18.84 -13.15 -5.02
N LEU A 378 -19.09 -12.50 -3.88
CA LEU A 378 -18.72 -11.11 -3.66
C LEU A 378 -17.21 -11.06 -3.44
N ALA A 379 -16.49 -10.41 -4.34
CA ALA A 379 -15.06 -10.15 -4.24
C ALA A 379 -14.79 -8.66 -4.02
N SER A 380 -13.65 -8.35 -3.38
CA SER A 380 -13.23 -6.97 -3.17
C SER A 380 -11.71 -6.78 -3.31
N ALA A 381 -11.29 -5.52 -3.30
CA ALA A 381 -9.92 -5.06 -3.09
C ALA A 381 -9.72 -4.52 -1.65
N ILE A 382 -10.52 -4.98 -0.67
CA ILE A 382 -10.42 -4.58 0.74
C ILE A 382 -9.63 -5.66 1.49
N PRO A 383 -8.44 -5.38 2.06
CA PRO A 383 -7.62 -6.38 2.71
C PRO A 383 -8.34 -7.08 3.87
N ARG A 384 -8.38 -8.42 3.85
CA ARG A 384 -8.91 -9.21 4.96
C ARG A 384 -7.97 -9.03 6.16
N GLN A 385 -8.48 -8.46 7.24
CA GLN A 385 -7.69 -8.17 8.44
C GLN A 385 -8.53 -8.20 9.71
N ASN A 386 -7.87 -8.33 10.86
CA ASN A 386 -8.53 -8.29 12.16
C ASN A 386 -9.27 -6.96 12.35
N GLY A 387 -10.53 -7.05 12.79
CA GLY A 387 -11.39 -5.88 12.98
C GLY A 387 -12.21 -5.49 11.74
N LEU A 388 -11.99 -6.12 10.58
CA LEU A 388 -12.88 -6.00 9.43
C LEU A 388 -14.13 -6.87 9.63
N GLU A 389 -15.29 -6.31 9.33
CA GLU A 389 -16.60 -6.94 9.41
C GLU A 389 -17.33 -6.76 8.08
N LEU A 390 -18.05 -7.79 7.65
CA LEU A 390 -18.90 -7.78 6.46
C LEU A 390 -20.35 -8.05 6.87
N TYR A 391 -21.26 -7.25 6.34
CA TYR A 391 -22.70 -7.40 6.49
C TYR A 391 -23.36 -7.54 5.13
N ILE A 392 -24.23 -8.53 5.00
CA ILE A 392 -25.07 -8.77 3.83
C ILE A 392 -26.52 -8.71 4.29
N ASP A 393 -27.29 -7.81 3.71
CA ASP A 393 -28.69 -7.54 4.09
C ASP A 393 -28.86 -7.25 5.59
N GLY A 394 -27.88 -6.54 6.16
CA GLY A 394 -27.82 -6.18 7.58
C GLY A 394 -27.40 -7.31 8.52
N ARG A 395 -27.11 -8.52 8.01
CA ARG A 395 -26.64 -9.65 8.80
C ARG A 395 -25.13 -9.80 8.68
N ARG A 396 -24.45 -9.93 9.83
CA ARG A 396 -23.01 -10.20 9.86
C ARG A 396 -22.73 -11.53 9.17
N THR A 397 -21.81 -11.51 8.21
CA THR A 397 -21.44 -12.64 7.35
C THR A 397 -19.96 -12.95 7.52
N ASP A 398 -19.60 -14.23 7.49
CA ASP A 398 -18.22 -14.66 7.55
C ASP A 398 -17.44 -14.23 6.32
N ILE A 399 -16.23 -13.71 6.53
CA ILE A 399 -15.36 -13.24 5.47
C ILE A 399 -14.51 -14.40 4.97
N ILE A 400 -14.64 -14.72 3.69
CA ILE A 400 -13.69 -15.57 2.97
C ILE A 400 -12.54 -14.74 2.42
N ARG A 401 -11.37 -15.35 2.21
CA ARG A 401 -10.28 -14.71 1.48
C ARG A 401 -10.46 -14.89 -0.02
N VAL A 402 -10.34 -13.78 -0.74
CA VAL A 402 -10.36 -13.73 -2.20
C VAL A 402 -9.08 -13.08 -2.73
N ASN A 403 -8.62 -13.50 -3.91
CA ASN A 403 -7.41 -12.99 -4.58
C ASN A 403 -6.21 -12.92 -3.63
N LYS A 404 -6.01 -13.98 -2.83
CA LYS A 404 -4.92 -14.18 -1.86
C LYS A 404 -4.86 -13.20 -0.68
N ALA A 405 -5.53 -12.04 -0.71
CA ALA A 405 -5.39 -10.99 0.32
C ALA A 405 -6.69 -10.32 0.78
N PHE A 406 -7.74 -10.36 -0.03
CA PHE A 406 -8.90 -9.50 0.17
C PHE A 406 -10.08 -10.23 0.81
N ALA A 407 -11.03 -9.44 1.31
CA ALA A 407 -12.26 -9.94 1.90
C ALA A 407 -13.32 -10.19 0.81
N GLY A 408 -14.05 -11.28 0.95
CA GLY A 408 -15.22 -11.59 0.13
C GLY A 408 -16.25 -12.41 0.91
N ALA A 409 -17.29 -12.85 0.22
CA ALA A 409 -18.28 -13.78 0.74
C ALA A 409 -18.97 -14.53 -0.41
N HIS A 410 -19.46 -15.73 -0.14
CA HIS A 410 -20.43 -16.37 -1.01
C HIS A 410 -21.77 -15.63 -0.90
N ILE A 411 -22.39 -15.34 -2.05
CA ILE A 411 -23.71 -14.73 -2.11
C ILE A 411 -24.62 -15.53 -3.05
N GLU A 412 -25.89 -15.59 -2.69
CA GLU A 412 -26.93 -16.21 -3.51
C GLU A 412 -27.33 -15.28 -4.67
N LYS A 413 -28.04 -15.84 -5.64
CA LYS A 413 -28.67 -15.04 -6.70
C LYS A 413 -29.66 -14.03 -6.09
N GLY A 414 -29.55 -12.76 -6.50
CA GLY A 414 -30.46 -11.72 -6.04
C GLY A 414 -29.78 -10.36 -5.87
N THR A 415 -30.54 -9.40 -5.34
CA THR A 415 -30.00 -8.08 -4.98
C THR A 415 -29.71 -8.05 -3.49
N HIS A 416 -28.48 -7.73 -3.14
CA HIS A 416 -28.01 -7.69 -1.76
C HIS A 416 -27.46 -6.32 -1.39
N LYS A 417 -27.73 -5.89 -0.16
CA LYS A 417 -27.07 -4.74 0.45
C LYS A 417 -25.78 -5.17 1.13
N ILE A 418 -24.67 -4.56 0.75
CA ILE A 418 -23.31 -4.90 1.20
C ILE A 418 -22.76 -3.76 2.05
N GLU A 419 -22.24 -4.09 3.23
CA GLU A 419 -21.53 -3.14 4.06
C GLU A 419 -20.26 -3.75 4.67
N PHE A 420 -19.11 -3.10 4.42
CA PHE A 420 -17.86 -3.38 5.10
C PHE A 420 -17.62 -2.35 6.20
N ARG A 421 -17.32 -2.81 7.41
CA ARG A 421 -16.95 -1.96 8.55
C ARG A 421 -15.60 -2.34 9.11
N PHE A 422 -14.83 -1.36 9.55
CA PHE A 422 -13.54 -1.60 10.21
C PHE A 422 -13.52 -1.00 11.62
N SER A 423 -13.29 -1.87 12.60
CA SER A 423 -13.11 -1.52 14.01
C SER A 423 -11.68 -1.89 14.42
N PRO A 424 -10.79 -0.91 14.68
CA PRO A 424 -9.41 -1.23 15.05
C PRO A 424 -9.36 -2.14 16.29
N PRO A 425 -8.70 -3.32 16.22
CA PRO A 425 -8.62 -4.23 17.35
C PRO A 425 -8.04 -3.55 18.59
N GLY A 426 -8.67 -3.75 19.75
CA GLY A 426 -8.21 -3.18 21.02
C GLY A 426 -8.49 -1.69 21.21
N LYS A 427 -9.02 -0.93 20.22
CA LYS A 427 -9.32 0.50 20.37
C LYS A 427 -10.24 0.78 21.57
N GLN A 428 -11.34 0.05 21.68
CA GLN A 428 -12.30 0.25 22.77
C GLN A 428 -11.67 -0.04 24.14
N ILE A 429 -10.93 -1.15 24.26
CA ILE A 429 -10.21 -1.52 25.49
C ILE A 429 -9.17 -0.45 25.83
N GLY A 430 -8.40 0.02 24.84
CA GLY A 430 -7.43 1.09 25.01
C GLY A 430 -8.07 2.39 25.52
N CYS A 431 -9.19 2.82 24.93
CA CYS A 431 -9.94 3.97 25.42
C CYS A 431 -10.42 3.81 26.87
N ILE A 432 -10.91 2.62 27.24
CA ILE A 432 -11.35 2.31 28.61
C ILE A 432 -10.17 2.40 29.58
N ILE A 433 -9.03 1.77 29.26
CA ILE A 433 -7.83 1.81 30.09
C ILE A 433 -7.34 3.26 30.24
N SER A 434 -7.24 4.02 29.15
CA SER A 434 -6.84 5.43 29.20
C SER A 434 -7.76 6.27 30.08
N LEU A 435 -9.07 6.07 30.00
CA LEU A 435 -10.04 6.78 30.84
C LEU A 435 -9.87 6.40 32.32
N ILE A 436 -9.75 5.11 32.64
CA ILE A 436 -9.52 4.64 34.01
C ILE A 436 -8.21 5.22 34.56
N SER A 437 -7.12 5.16 33.79
CA SER A 437 -5.83 5.75 34.21
C SER A 437 -5.94 7.25 34.46
N LEU A 438 -6.65 7.99 33.60
CA LEU A 438 -6.89 9.42 33.80
C LEU A 438 -7.70 9.68 35.07
N LEU A 439 -8.77 8.93 35.31
CA LEU A 439 -9.59 9.07 36.51
C LEU A 439 -8.79 8.75 37.77
N CYS A 440 -8.02 7.65 37.79
CA CYS A 440 -7.14 7.30 38.90
C CYS A 440 -6.11 8.40 39.16
N TYR A 441 -5.51 8.96 38.11
CA TYR A 441 -4.54 10.05 38.23
C TYR A 441 -5.19 11.33 38.79
N LEU A 442 -6.37 11.71 38.29
CA LEU A 442 -7.13 12.86 38.81
C LEU A 442 -7.55 12.65 40.26
N SER A 443 -8.03 11.46 40.63
CA SER A 443 -8.34 11.10 42.02
C SER A 443 -7.12 11.20 42.92
N TYR A 444 -5.96 10.73 42.47
CA TYR A 444 -4.69 10.88 43.19
C TYR A 444 -4.31 12.35 43.39
N LEU A 445 -4.43 13.20 42.37
CA LEU A 445 -4.16 14.63 42.47
C LEU A 445 -5.12 15.33 43.45
N ILE A 446 -6.42 15.04 43.37
CA ILE A 446 -7.44 15.61 44.27
C ILE A 446 -7.18 15.18 45.71
N PHE A 447 -6.90 13.89 45.94
CA PHE A 447 -6.57 13.37 47.27
C PHE A 447 -5.32 14.04 47.84
N THR A 448 -4.25 14.13 47.04
CA THR A 448 -2.99 14.75 47.46
C THR A 448 -3.16 16.24 47.77
N PHE A 449 -3.94 16.96 46.96
CA PHE A 449 -4.29 18.36 47.22
C PHE A 449 -5.18 18.52 48.45
N GLY A 450 -6.16 17.63 48.66
CA GLY A 450 -7.01 17.59 49.85
C GLY A 450 -6.18 17.37 51.12
N VAL A 451 -5.31 16.36 51.15
CA VAL A 451 -4.38 16.11 52.26
C VAL A 451 -3.49 17.31 52.52
N PHE A 452 -2.98 17.96 51.46
CA PHE A 452 -2.18 19.17 51.58
C PHE A 452 -2.96 20.33 52.24
N THR A 453 -4.19 20.58 51.81
CA THR A 453 -5.02 21.65 52.39
C THR A 453 -5.41 21.35 53.84
N SER A 454 -5.83 20.11 54.17
CA SER A 454 -6.15 19.69 55.54
C SER A 454 -4.96 19.78 56.51
N ARG A 455 -3.76 19.39 56.07
CA ARG A 455 -2.51 19.56 56.87
C ARG A 455 -2.18 21.03 57.10
N LYS A 456 -2.52 21.93 56.16
CA LYS A 456 -2.34 23.38 56.31
C LYS A 456 -3.31 23.95 57.35
N THR A 457 -4.58 23.54 57.35
CA THR A 457 -5.57 23.99 58.35
C THR A 457 -5.22 23.48 59.75
N GLN A 458 -4.90 22.19 59.92
CA GLN A 458 -4.53 21.64 61.23
C GLN A 458 -3.33 22.37 61.86
N ASN A 459 -2.29 22.67 61.07
CA ASN A 459 -1.10 23.42 61.50
C ASN A 459 -1.34 24.92 61.75
N ILE A 460 -2.48 25.49 61.35
CA ILE A 460 -2.89 26.86 61.68
C ILE A 460 -3.64 26.85 63.02
N THR A 461 -4.58 25.91 63.21
CA THR A 461 -5.30 25.73 64.49
C THR A 461 -4.37 25.42 65.66
N THR A 462 -3.36 24.56 65.48
CA THR A 462 -2.38 24.26 66.55
C THR A 462 -1.43 25.43 66.83
N ALA A 463 -1.16 26.30 65.85
CA ALA A 463 -0.34 27.50 66.05
C ALA A 463 -1.10 28.60 66.80
N HIS A 464 -2.41 28.78 66.53
CA HIS A 464 -3.25 29.69 67.30
C HIS A 464 -3.44 29.22 68.75
N HIS A 465 -3.57 27.92 68.98
CA HIS A 465 -3.72 27.38 70.33
C HIS A 465 -2.45 27.51 71.20
N LYS A 466 -1.26 27.54 70.57
CA LYS A 466 0.03 27.75 71.25
C LYS A 466 0.41 29.22 71.49
N ASN A 467 -0.22 30.17 70.80
CA ASN A 467 -0.02 31.61 71.01
C ASN A 467 -1.09 32.23 71.94
N ALA A 468 -2.10 31.44 72.33
CA ALA A 468 -3.17 31.83 73.27
C ALA A 468 -2.96 31.27 74.69
N LEU A 469 -1.87 30.53 74.89
CA LEU A 469 -1.26 30.16 76.18
C LEU A 469 0.03 30.96 76.32
#